data_AF-A0A7W0MGJ4-F1
#
_entry.id   AF-A0A7W0MGJ4-F1
#
_cell.length_a   1.000
_cell.length_b   1.000
_cell.length_c   1.000
_cell.angle_alpha   90.00
_cell.angle_beta   90.00
_cell.angle_gamma   90.00
#
_symmetry.space_group_name_H-M   'P 1'
#
loop_
_entity.id
_entity.type
_entity.pdbx_description
1 polymer ?
#
loop_
_entity_poly.entity_id
_entity_poly.type
_entity_poly.pdbx_seq_one_letter_code
_entity_poly.pdbx_strand_id
1 'polypeptide(L)' 'ARDLLSPARLTRHGLFDAGYVARLQDEHERGHANHRKLLWTLLVFELWHESFIETPRRIEQSVSSSR' A
#
# COMPACT_ATOMS: atom_id res chain seq x y z
N ALA A 1 1.43 8.74 -4.74
CA ALA A 1 0.72 8.52 -3.45
C ALA A 1 -0.75 8.18 -3.68
N ARG A 2 -1.53 9.06 -4.34
CA ARG A 2 -2.97 8.85 -4.59
C ARG A 2 -3.34 7.51 -5.23
N ASP A 3 -2.50 6.99 -6.12
CA ASP A 3 -2.80 5.75 -6.83
C ASP A 3 -2.67 4.50 -5.93
N LEU A 4 -1.59 4.43 -5.14
CA LEU A 4 -1.34 3.36 -4.16
C LEU A 4 -2.36 3.35 -3.01
N LEU A 5 -2.83 4.52 -2.59
CA LEU A 5 -3.88 4.65 -1.56
C LEU A 5 -5.24 4.99 -2.17
N SER A 6 -5.49 4.53 -3.40
CA SER A 6 -6.77 4.79 -4.07
C SER A 6 -7.89 3.97 -3.40
N PRO A 7 -9.11 4.52 -3.32
CA PRO A 7 -10.24 3.79 -2.74
C PRO A 7 -10.49 2.43 -3.39
N ALA A 8 -10.34 2.34 -4.71
CA ALA A 8 -10.51 1.10 -5.46
C ALA A 8 -9.52 0.02 -5.02
N ARG A 9 -8.23 0.37 -4.85
CA ARG A 9 -7.18 -0.55 -4.43
C ARG A 9 -7.36 -1.00 -2.98
N LEU A 10 -7.64 -0.06 -2.08
CA LEU A 10 -7.89 -0.36 -0.66
C LEU A 10 -9.12 -1.25 -0.48
N THR A 11 -10.19 -0.99 -1.25
CA THR A 11 -11.41 -1.82 -1.22
C THR A 11 -11.16 -3.22 -1.77
N ARG A 12 -10.32 -3.37 -2.80
CA ARG A 12 -9.94 -4.68 -3.36
C ARG A 12 -9.26 -5.57 -2.31
N HIS A 13 -8.36 -5.00 -1.51
CA HIS A 13 -7.67 -5.75 -0.45
C HIS A 13 -8.55 -5.98 0.78
N GLY A 14 -9.50 -5.07 1.06
CA GLY A 14 -10.42 -5.18 2.19
C GLY A 14 -9.76 -5.04 3.58
N LEU A 15 -8.52 -4.53 3.62
CA LEU A 15 -7.71 -4.43 4.85
C LEU A 15 -7.85 -3.07 5.55
N PHE A 16 -8.23 -2.02 4.81
CA PHE A 16 -8.34 -0.66 5.32
C PHE A 16 -9.65 0.00 4.88
N ASP A 17 -10.16 0.90 5.72
CA ASP A 17 -11.27 1.76 5.36
C ASP A 17 -10.82 2.82 4.35
N ALA A 18 -11.27 2.67 3.10
CA ALA A 18 -10.95 3.57 2.01
C ALA A 18 -11.41 5.02 2.25
N GLY A 19 -12.56 5.23 2.91
CA GLY A 19 -13.09 6.55 3.21
C GLY A 19 -12.26 7.27 4.26
N TYR A 20 -11.83 6.55 5.30
CA TYR A 20 -10.92 7.06 6.32
C TYR A 20 -9.56 7.45 5.72
N VAL A 21 -8.97 6.59 4.88
CA VAL A 21 -7.69 6.88 4.23
C VAL A 21 -7.81 8.05 3.24
N ALA A 22 -8.94 8.20 2.55
CA ALA A 22 -9.20 9.37 1.70
C ALA A 22 -9.25 10.66 2.53
N ARG A 23 -9.91 10.65 3.70
CA ARG A 23 -9.95 11.81 4.60
C ARG A 23 -8.56 12.20 5.11
N LEU A 24 -7.71 11.23 5.45
CA LEU A 24 -6.33 11.49 5.88
C LEU A 24 -5.50 12.15 4.77
N GLN A 25 -5.64 11.70 3.53
CA GLN A 25 -4.97 12.31 2.38
C GLN A 25 -5.43 13.76 2.21
N ASP A 26 -6.74 13.98 2.28
CA ASP A 26 -7.35 15.28 2.08
C ASP A 26 -6.96 16.30 3.16
N GLU A 27 -7.01 15.91 4.43
CA GLU A 27 -6.54 16.74 5.56
C GLU A 27 -5.04 17.05 5.47
N HIS A 28 -4.23 16.11 4.98
CA HIS A 28 -2.80 16.31 4.80
C HIS A 28 -2.47 17.28 3.66
N GLU A 29 -3.12 17.11 2.51
CA GLU A 29 -2.90 17.94 1.32
C GLU A 29 -3.36 19.38 1.53
N ARG A 30 -4.43 19.59 2.29
CA ARG A 30 -4.91 20.93 2.66
C ARG A 30 -4.12 21.56 3.80
N GLY A 31 -3.16 20.83 4.39
CA GLY A 31 -2.39 21.31 5.55
C GLY A 31 -3.20 21.43 6.83
N HIS A 32 -4.41 20.84 6.90
CA HIS A 32 -5.24 20.84 8.10
C HIS A 32 -4.62 19.99 9.22
N ALA A 33 -3.92 18.92 8.85
CA ALA A 33 -3.22 18.05 9.81
C ALA A 33 -1.99 17.37 9.18
N ASN A 34 -0.99 17.05 10.02
CA ASN A 34 0.22 16.38 9.56
C ASN A 34 0.10 14.85 9.67
N HIS A 35 -0.47 14.23 8.64
CA HIS A 35 -0.62 12.77 8.55
C HIS A 35 0.54 12.06 7.84
N ARG A 36 1.65 12.75 7.60
CA ARG A 36 2.79 12.24 6.81
C ARG A 36 3.25 10.85 7.25
N LYS A 37 3.43 10.63 8.56
CA LYS A 37 3.90 9.34 9.09
C LYS A 37 2.91 8.22 8.80
N LEU A 38 1.63 8.46 9.04
CA LEU A 38 0.57 7.47 8.84
C LEU A 38 0.40 7.13 7.35
N LEU A 39 0.33 8.15 6.49
CA LEU A 39 0.23 7.97 5.05
C LEU A 39 1.45 7.24 4.48
N TRP A 40 2.65 7.55 4.97
CA TRP A 40 3.86 6.83 4.58
C TRP A 40 3.82 5.34 5.00
N THR A 41 3.38 5.05 6.22
CA THR A 41 3.20 3.66 6.68
C THR A 41 2.24 2.89 5.78
N LEU A 42 1.10 3.50 5.42
CA LEU A 42 0.13 2.87 4.51
C LEU A 42 0.72 2.63 3.12
N LEU A 43 1.49 3.59 2.58
CA LEU A 43 2.16 3.43 1.28
C LEU A 43 3.15 2.26 1.28
N VAL A 44 3.99 2.16 2.31
CA VAL A 44 4.96 1.06 2.44
C VAL A 44 4.25 -0.28 2.59
N PHE A 45 3.15 -0.32 3.35
CA PHE A 45 2.34 -1.52 3.50
C PHE A 45 1.76 -1.98 2.15
N GLU A 46 1.17 -1.09 1.37
CA GLU A 46 0.58 -1.42 0.06
C GLU A 46 1.63 -1.98 -0.92
N LEU A 47 2.85 -1.44 -0.90
CA LEU A 47 3.97 -1.96 -1.71
C LEU A 47 4.44 -3.35 -1.25
N TRP A 48 4.49 -3.58 0.06
CA TRP A 48 4.80 -4.90 0.62
C TRP A 48 3.70 -5.91 0.25
N HIS A 49 2.43 -5.55 0.43
CA HIS A 49 1.29 -6.41 0.12
C HIS A 49 1.30 -6.82 -1.36
N GLU A 50 1.53 -5.87 -2.26
CA GLU A 50 1.69 -6.14 -3.70
C GLU A 50 2.83 -7.12 -3.99
N SER A 51 3.98 -6.93 -3.33
CA SER A 51 5.21 -7.70 -3.57
C SER A 51 5.20 -9.12 -3.05
N PHE A 52 4.36 -9.43 -2.05
CA PHE A 52 4.41 -10.69 -1.32
C PHE A 52 3.07 -11.43 -1.27
N ILE A 53 1.94 -10.73 -1.36
CA ILE A 53 0.60 -11.32 -1.30
C ILE A 53 -0.03 -11.38 -2.70
N GLU A 54 -0.03 -10.28 -3.46
CA GLU A 54 -0.66 -10.26 -4.79
C GLU A 54 0.23 -10.85 -5.89
N THR A 55 1.47 -10.40 -5.95
CA THR A 55 2.47 -10.88 -6.90
C THR A 55 3.54 -11.58 -6.09
N PRO A 56 3.36 -12.85 -5.70
CA PRO A 56 4.43 -13.61 -5.08
C PRO A 56 5.57 -13.67 -6.10
N ARG A 57 6.53 -12.75 -5.99
CA ARG A 57 7.78 -12.84 -6.75
C ARG A 57 8.37 -14.17 -6.33
N ARG A 58 8.32 -15.11 -7.26
CA ARG A 58 8.88 -16.44 -7.21
C ARG A 58 10.28 -16.39 -6.58
N ILE A 59 10.37 -16.50 -5.26
CA ILE A 59 11.63 -16.80 -4.56
C ILE A 59 11.94 -18.29 -4.77
N GLU A 60 11.82 -18.76 -6.01
CA GLU A 60 12.09 -20.15 -6.42
C GLU A 60 13.11 -20.23 -7.56
N GLN A 61 13.54 -19.12 -8.17
CA GLN A 61 14.41 -19.20 -9.37
C GLN A 61 15.92 -19.34 -9.10
N SER A 62 16.39 -19.39 -7.85
CA SER A 62 17.84 -19.41 -7.57
C SER A 62 18.38 -20.70 -6.94
N VAL A 63 17.55 -21.70 -6.62
CA VAL A 63 18.01 -22.95 -5.97
C VAL A 63 18.04 -24.17 -6.92
N SER A 64 17.60 -24.03 -8.19
CA SER A 64 17.57 -25.14 -9.16
C SER A 64 18.52 -24.98 -10.37
N SER A 65 19.58 -24.18 -10.24
CA SER A 65 20.65 -24.10 -11.25
C SER A 65 22.01 -24.34 -10.60
N SER A 66 22.15 -25.45 -9.90
CA SER A 66 23.42 -26.05 -9.49
C SER A 66 23.21 -27.54 -9.30
N ARG A 67 23.01 -28.26 -10.41
CA ARG A 67 23.27 -29.69 -10.54
C ARG A 67 24.05 -29.90 -11.82
#